data_AF-A0A6A4H749-F1
#
_entry.id   AF-A0A6A4H749-F1
#
_cell.length_a   1.000
_cell.length_b   1.000
_cell.length_c   1.000
_cell.angle_alpha   90.00
_cell.angle_beta   90.00
_cell.angle_gamma   90.00
#
_symmetry.space_group_name_H-M   'P 1'
#
loop_
_entity.id
_entity.type
_entity.pdbx_description
1 polymer ?
#
loop_
_entity_poly.entity_id
_entity_poly.type
_entity_poly.pdbx_seq_one_letter_code
_entity_poly.pdbx_strand_id
1 'polypeptide(L)'
;MSDSDIPMSEEYATASSRGEDSNSQPGPSQPTRGAASVADASQNQSTFMLHNPFAASPTQQTPFLAQSTPFQIRQAPFATPSTPLAASSIIRQDIYAGPNDKGKRRALEEPSTPSPLQDFIDTAQQHFTSQNEQWSTVADKMHQASVALERNADVLDRLMGIEQGSSNCDEQRRKERVSSNQSEENKDDADDEFDDSPSPSSPQRQKPGVKSKAKKKAPSEQLLQREYVCNWLKMLIGEFTDPLENKVSQAEAKAFEQEFATDPLKRPCTIDNFRYFLDGGPRSAWNIGASYVLLDFIEQKRLIDVSTSIARGAVREAFLARIKTLRGEYLKLAKSGRNASSQEPIQSKISAKLFHQRRAILESLTGLQRFLVYYDRLGIESISSDKEDTSMGKDRIQFKVTNPPWRNTHVGQFYRKLDWCHLESRLVRDGLLGPHFGKGAPPRVREYTAQASTSQSYVRGLPYNFYDATWLENQESGWFNGGRGLVNEIICPSRDKVDLKFPKQLEDALKCYGYQA
;
A
#
# COMPACT_ATOMS: atom_id res chain seq x y z
N MET A 1 -42.60 48.91 3.78
CA MET A 1 -41.54 49.58 4.57
C MET A 1 -40.72 48.47 5.18
N SER A 2 -39.65 47.95 4.58
CA SER A 2 -38.73 48.44 3.55
C SER A 2 -38.14 47.19 2.90
N ASP A 3 -38.31 46.95 1.60
CA ASP A 3 -37.41 47.35 0.50
C ASP A 3 -35.92 47.10 0.78
N SER A 4 -35.36 46.10 0.10
CA SER A 4 -33.94 45.96 -0.18
C SER A 4 -33.79 45.11 -1.45
N ASP A 5 -33.61 45.83 -2.54
CA ASP A 5 -33.39 45.39 -3.92
C ASP A 5 -32.15 44.51 -4.10
N ILE A 6 -32.27 43.53 -5.01
CA ILE A 6 -31.16 42.80 -5.62
C ILE A 6 -31.10 43.26 -7.09
N PRO A 7 -29.99 43.83 -7.59
CA PRO A 7 -29.90 44.21 -8.99
C PRO A 7 -29.49 43.03 -9.88
N MET A 8 -30.26 42.87 -10.95
CA MET A 8 -29.89 42.14 -12.18
C MET A 8 -28.85 42.94 -12.98
N SER A 9 -27.90 42.25 -13.60
CA SER A 9 -27.15 42.68 -14.80
C SER A 9 -26.72 41.41 -15.54
N GLU A 10 -27.30 41.14 -16.72
CA GLU A 10 -26.78 41.48 -18.06
C GLU A 10 -25.57 40.61 -18.45
N GLU A 11 -25.81 39.60 -19.29
CA GLU A 11 -25.59 39.65 -20.75
C GLU A 11 -24.09 39.59 -21.12
N TYR A 12 -23.64 38.41 -21.56
CA TYR A 12 -22.67 38.29 -22.64
C TYR A 12 -23.02 37.08 -23.50
N ALA A 13 -23.70 37.36 -24.62
CA ALA A 13 -23.72 36.50 -25.78
C ALA A 13 -22.37 36.62 -26.51
N THR A 14 -21.73 35.51 -26.84
CA THR A 14 -20.67 35.47 -27.87
C THR A 14 -20.96 34.34 -28.85
N ALA A 15 -21.25 34.78 -30.09
CA ALA A 15 -21.34 33.99 -31.31
C ALA A 15 -20.02 33.23 -31.57
N SER A 16 -20.07 31.95 -31.91
CA SER A 16 -20.16 31.44 -33.29
C SER A 16 -19.05 31.94 -34.22
N SER A 17 -18.00 31.13 -34.35
CA SER A 17 -17.20 31.06 -35.57
C SER A 17 -16.85 29.60 -35.81
N ARG A 18 -17.57 29.00 -36.75
CA ARG A 18 -17.36 27.65 -37.29
C ARG A 18 -16.36 27.81 -38.44
N GLY A 19 -15.11 27.42 -38.21
CA GLY A 19 -14.12 27.25 -39.27
C GLY A 19 -14.35 25.91 -39.96
N GLU A 20 -14.80 25.96 -41.20
CA GLU A 20 -14.75 24.86 -42.15
C GLU A 20 -13.30 24.73 -42.64
N ASP A 21 -12.63 23.62 -42.35
CA ASP A 21 -11.44 23.22 -43.07
C ASP A 21 -11.63 21.79 -43.60
N SER A 22 -12.03 21.78 -44.85
CA SER A 22 -11.90 20.67 -45.79
C SER A 22 -10.45 20.28 -45.96
N ASN A 23 -10.07 19.06 -45.56
CA ASN A 23 -8.87 18.43 -46.10
C ASN A 23 -9.09 16.93 -46.34
N SER A 24 -9.39 16.63 -47.60
CA SER A 24 -9.44 15.29 -48.16
C SER A 24 -8.02 14.79 -48.40
N GLN A 25 -7.64 13.67 -47.80
CA GLN A 25 -6.54 12.83 -48.30
C GLN A 25 -6.97 11.37 -48.47
N PRO A 26 -6.49 10.70 -49.52
CA PRO A 26 -6.96 9.38 -49.93
C PRO A 26 -6.24 8.26 -49.17
N GLY A 27 -7.01 7.26 -48.74
CA GLY A 27 -6.50 6.03 -48.12
C GLY A 27 -5.92 5.05 -49.16
N PRO A 28 -4.92 4.24 -48.79
CA PRO A 28 -4.37 3.22 -49.66
C PRO A 28 -5.23 1.94 -49.64
N SER A 29 -5.41 1.44 -50.86
CA SER A 29 -5.97 0.18 -51.33
C SER A 29 -5.61 -1.08 -50.51
N GLN A 30 -6.64 -1.87 -50.16
CA GLN A 30 -6.51 -3.26 -49.74
C GLN A 30 -6.42 -4.20 -50.95
N PRO A 31 -5.63 -5.29 -50.88
CA PRO A 31 -5.64 -6.33 -51.90
C PRO A 31 -6.75 -7.36 -51.65
N THR A 32 -7.41 -7.70 -52.75
CA THR A 32 -8.39 -8.77 -52.91
C THR A 32 -7.78 -10.14 -52.57
N ARG A 33 -8.43 -10.90 -51.69
CA ARG A 33 -8.14 -12.32 -51.44
C ARG A 33 -9.14 -13.18 -52.22
N GLY A 34 -8.59 -14.03 -53.07
CA GLY A 34 -9.31 -14.91 -53.98
C GLY A 34 -10.06 -16.04 -53.27
N ALA A 35 -11.11 -16.48 -53.97
CA ALA A 35 -11.92 -17.64 -53.67
C ALA A 35 -11.25 -18.95 -54.10
N ALA A 36 -11.37 -19.99 -53.26
CA ALA A 36 -11.34 -21.41 -53.61
C ALA A 36 -12.23 -22.10 -52.55
N SER A 37 -13.42 -22.63 -52.87
CA SER A 37 -13.77 -23.79 -53.70
C SER A 37 -13.36 -25.15 -53.11
N VAL A 38 -14.37 -25.81 -52.50
CA VAL A 38 -14.79 -27.22 -52.66
C VAL A 38 -13.85 -28.37 -52.21
N ALA A 39 -14.34 -29.16 -51.24
CA ALA A 39 -14.44 -30.64 -51.21
C ALA A 39 -14.62 -31.08 -49.73
N ASP A 40 -15.75 -31.61 -49.26
CA ASP A 40 -16.43 -32.90 -49.52
C ASP A 40 -15.91 -34.08 -48.67
N ALA A 41 -16.89 -34.76 -48.02
CA ALA A 41 -16.92 -36.12 -47.46
C ALA A 41 -15.81 -36.60 -46.47
N SER A 42 -15.98 -37.59 -45.60
CA SER A 42 -17.06 -38.24 -44.84
C SER A 42 -16.36 -39.26 -43.91
N GLN A 43 -17.04 -39.73 -42.85
CA GLN A 43 -16.85 -41.04 -42.19
C GLN A 43 -15.49 -41.41 -41.56
N ASN A 44 -15.47 -41.65 -40.24
CA ASN A 44 -15.48 -43.04 -39.72
C ASN A 44 -15.57 -43.12 -38.20
N GLN A 45 -16.40 -44.07 -37.76
CA GLN A 45 -16.51 -44.60 -36.41
C GLN A 45 -15.33 -45.56 -36.15
N SER A 46 -14.87 -45.71 -34.90
CA SER A 46 -14.66 -47.03 -34.27
C SER A 46 -14.11 -46.91 -32.83
N THR A 47 -14.97 -47.28 -31.88
CA THR A 47 -14.77 -48.26 -30.79
C THR A 47 -13.34 -48.74 -30.49
N PHE A 48 -12.90 -48.65 -29.22
CA PHE A 48 -12.32 -49.77 -28.45
C PHE A 48 -12.28 -49.45 -26.94
N MET A 49 -12.95 -50.28 -26.14
CA MET A 49 -12.72 -50.44 -24.70
C MET A 49 -11.54 -51.40 -24.48
N LEU A 50 -10.80 -51.28 -23.37
CA LEU A 50 -10.59 -52.39 -22.43
C LEU A 50 -9.73 -51.97 -21.21
N HIS A 51 -10.12 -52.56 -20.08
CA HIS A 51 -9.57 -52.51 -18.73
C HIS A 51 -8.11 -52.98 -18.58
N ASN A 52 -7.44 -52.57 -17.49
CA ASN A 52 -6.63 -53.50 -16.71
C ASN A 52 -6.50 -53.09 -15.21
N PRO A 53 -6.53 -54.02 -14.22
CA PRO A 53 -6.48 -53.75 -12.77
C PRO A 53 -5.25 -54.39 -12.06
N PHE A 54 -5.22 -54.31 -10.71
CA PHE A 54 -4.38 -55.05 -9.73
C PHE A 54 -2.91 -54.58 -9.54
N ALA A 55 -2.25 -54.67 -8.38
CA ALA A 55 -2.56 -55.09 -7.01
C ALA A 55 -1.48 -54.53 -6.05
N ALA A 56 -1.79 -54.47 -4.76
CA ALA A 56 -0.89 -54.20 -3.66
C ALA A 56 -0.05 -55.43 -3.24
N SER A 57 1.09 -55.21 -2.57
CA SER A 57 1.50 -55.94 -1.35
C SER A 57 2.78 -55.35 -0.69
N PRO A 58 3.01 -55.63 0.62
CA PRO A 58 3.88 -54.86 1.52
C PRO A 58 5.13 -55.62 2.00
N THR A 59 6.13 -54.92 2.56
CA THR A 59 7.26 -55.60 3.24
C THR A 59 7.86 -54.81 4.41
N GLN A 60 7.63 -55.39 5.60
CA GLN A 60 8.46 -55.61 6.80
C GLN A 60 9.51 -54.59 7.31
N GLN A 61 9.44 -54.39 8.63
CA GLN A 61 10.37 -53.68 9.51
C GLN A 61 11.42 -54.61 10.12
N THR A 62 12.60 -54.06 10.42
CA THR A 62 13.57 -54.59 11.40
C THR A 62 14.14 -53.43 12.24
N PRO A 63 14.38 -53.59 13.56
CA PRO A 63 14.85 -52.51 14.42
C PRO A 63 16.37 -52.55 14.68
N PHE A 64 16.99 -51.39 14.85
CA PHE A 64 18.36 -51.27 15.36
C PHE A 64 18.42 -50.32 16.57
N LEU A 65 19.03 -50.81 17.64
CA LEU A 65 19.42 -50.13 18.87
C LEU A 65 20.60 -49.19 18.63
N ALA A 66 20.59 -48.00 19.25
CA ALA A 66 21.81 -47.24 19.50
C ALA A 66 21.72 -46.41 20.78
N GLN A 67 22.84 -46.41 21.49
CA GLN A 67 23.09 -45.98 22.86
C GLN A 67 23.28 -44.45 22.97
N SER A 68 22.94 -43.90 24.13
CA SER A 68 23.09 -42.49 24.49
C SER A 68 24.40 -42.24 25.25
N THR A 69 25.07 -41.12 24.94
CA THR A 69 26.15 -40.54 25.76
C THR A 69 25.90 -39.04 25.98
N PRO A 70 26.09 -38.48 27.18
CA PRO A 70 25.80 -37.08 27.46
C PRO A 70 27.02 -36.17 27.34
N PHE A 71 26.86 -35.00 26.70
CA PHE A 71 27.83 -33.92 26.73
C PHE A 71 27.38 -32.81 27.70
N GLN A 72 28.23 -32.51 28.67
CA GLN A 72 28.13 -31.37 29.58
C GLN A 72 28.63 -30.08 28.90
N ILE A 73 27.92 -28.97 29.05
CA ILE A 73 28.41 -27.63 28.69
C ILE A 73 28.50 -26.78 29.95
N ARG A 74 29.71 -26.29 30.21
CA ARG A 74 30.09 -25.38 31.29
C ARG A 74 29.60 -23.95 30.99
N GLN A 75 29.06 -23.29 32.00
CA GLN A 75 28.81 -21.85 31.99
C GLN A 75 30.07 -21.10 32.48
N ALA A 76 30.37 -19.97 31.84
CA ALA A 76 31.36 -19.00 32.32
C ALA A 76 30.68 -17.61 32.45
N PRO A 77 30.94 -16.84 33.52
CA PRO A 77 30.29 -15.55 33.76
C PRO A 77 31.10 -14.39 33.15
N PHE A 78 30.41 -13.43 32.54
CA PHE A 78 31.01 -12.15 32.13
C PHE A 78 30.80 -11.09 33.20
N ALA A 79 31.92 -10.47 33.59
CA ALA A 79 32.03 -9.38 34.53
C ALA A 79 31.62 -8.04 33.91
N THR A 80 30.99 -7.19 34.71
CA THR A 80 30.75 -5.76 34.45
C THR A 80 31.93 -4.92 34.96
N PRO A 81 32.26 -3.78 34.31
CA PRO A 81 33.08 -2.76 34.93
C PRO A 81 32.27 -1.49 35.28
N SER A 82 32.71 -0.88 36.36
CA SER A 82 32.15 0.22 37.13
C SER A 82 32.88 1.56 36.88
N THR A 83 32.10 2.66 36.70
CA THR A 83 32.32 4.10 37.09
C THR A 83 33.60 4.85 36.61
N PRO A 84 33.77 6.21 36.64
CA PRO A 84 33.20 7.21 37.57
C PRO A 84 32.79 8.61 37.01
N LEU A 85 32.35 9.45 37.96
CA LEU A 85 31.85 10.83 37.98
C LEU A 85 32.88 11.98 37.74
N ALA A 86 32.31 13.15 37.43
CA ALA A 86 32.68 14.54 37.79
C ALA A 86 33.62 15.39 36.89
N ALA A 87 33.14 16.58 36.47
CA ALA A 87 33.62 17.90 36.94
C ALA A 87 33.10 19.09 36.08
N SER A 88 32.85 20.22 36.76
CA SER A 88 32.27 21.49 36.29
C SER A 88 33.31 22.50 35.75
N SER A 89 32.89 23.45 34.91
CA SER A 89 33.40 24.86 34.83
C SER A 89 32.40 25.70 34.00
N ILE A 90 31.76 26.73 34.57
CA ILE A 90 32.15 28.15 34.71
C ILE A 90 32.37 28.85 33.35
N ILE A 91 31.49 29.83 33.02
CA ILE A 91 31.82 31.17 32.48
C ILE A 91 30.66 32.13 32.84
N ARG A 92 31.00 33.20 33.56
CA ARG A 92 30.26 34.46 33.75
C ARG A 92 31.13 35.57 33.13
N GLN A 93 30.53 36.55 32.46
CA GLN A 93 31.00 37.93 32.25
C GLN A 93 29.72 38.75 31.95
N ASP A 94 29.23 39.64 32.83
CA ASP A 94 29.70 41.00 33.19
C ASP A 94 29.31 42.07 32.17
N ILE A 95 28.27 42.88 32.46
CA ILE A 95 28.11 44.25 31.93
C ILE A 95 27.60 45.19 33.03
N TYR A 96 28.53 46.06 33.45
CA TYR A 96 28.47 47.42 34.00
C TYR A 96 27.16 48.02 34.55
N ALA A 97 27.27 48.48 35.81
CA ALA A 97 26.51 49.57 36.39
C ALA A 97 27.41 50.83 36.54
N GLY A 98 26.84 52.02 36.34
CA GLY A 98 27.46 53.32 36.62
C GLY A 98 26.41 54.46 36.57
N PRO A 99 26.61 55.58 37.31
CA PRO A 99 25.60 56.05 38.26
C PRO A 99 25.04 57.47 38.04
N ASN A 100 23.90 57.73 38.69
CA ASN A 100 23.36 59.00 39.22
C ASN A 100 23.52 60.30 38.43
N ASP A 101 22.38 60.91 38.07
CA ASP A 101 22.23 62.36 38.23
C ASP A 101 20.82 62.76 38.70
N LYS A 102 20.76 63.70 39.64
CA LYS A 102 19.59 64.16 40.37
C LYS A 102 19.04 65.43 39.71
N GLY A 103 17.89 65.35 39.06
CA GLY A 103 17.21 66.50 38.46
C GLY A 103 15.75 66.62 38.88
N LYS A 104 15.48 67.46 39.87
CA LYS A 104 14.16 67.74 40.46
C LYS A 104 13.36 68.69 39.54
N ARG A 105 12.29 68.22 38.88
CA ARG A 105 11.24 69.09 38.31
C ARG A 105 9.84 68.46 38.44
N ARG A 106 8.98 69.14 39.20
CA ARG A 106 7.52 69.05 39.13
C ARG A 106 7.07 69.80 37.87
N ALA A 107 6.17 69.22 37.07
CA ALA A 107 5.07 69.92 36.39
C ALA A 107 4.30 68.98 35.43
N LEU A 108 2.98 68.95 35.63
CA LEU A 108 1.89 68.54 34.72
C LEU A 108 1.89 67.11 34.15
N GLU A 109 1.03 66.29 34.77
CA GLU A 109 0.51 65.04 34.19
C GLU A 109 -0.51 65.36 33.09
N GLU A 110 -0.09 65.21 31.83
CA GLU A 110 -1.03 64.92 30.74
C GLU A 110 -1.17 63.40 30.60
N PRO A 111 -2.39 62.86 30.35
CA PRO A 111 -2.60 61.44 30.16
C PRO A 111 -1.86 60.97 28.90
N SER A 112 -0.72 60.30 29.10
CA SER A 112 0.05 59.67 28.03
C SER A 112 -0.81 58.60 27.36
N THR A 113 -1.17 58.82 26.11
CA THR A 113 -1.72 57.80 25.24
C THR A 113 -0.70 56.65 25.12
N PRO A 114 -1.10 55.38 25.34
CA PRO A 114 -0.17 54.26 25.25
C PRO A 114 0.42 54.21 23.85
N SER A 115 1.75 54.09 23.80
CA SER A 115 2.48 53.94 22.54
C SER A 115 1.98 52.68 21.84
N PRO A 116 1.65 52.73 20.53
CA PRO A 116 1.27 51.54 19.75
C PRO A 116 2.30 50.41 19.81
N LEU A 117 3.56 50.74 20.15
CA LEU A 117 4.62 49.76 20.38
C LEU A 117 4.40 48.94 21.65
N GLN A 118 3.82 49.53 22.70
CA GLN A 118 3.55 48.85 23.97
C GLN A 118 2.42 47.83 23.80
N ASP A 119 1.34 48.21 23.10
CA ASP A 119 0.24 47.29 22.80
C ASP A 119 0.71 46.08 21.98
N PHE A 120 1.67 46.29 21.07
CA PHE A 120 2.29 45.19 20.30
C PHE A 120 3.13 44.27 21.20
N ILE A 121 3.93 44.82 22.11
CA ILE A 121 4.73 44.05 23.07
C ILE A 121 3.83 43.24 24.01
N ASP A 122 2.77 43.85 24.52
CA ASP A 122 1.83 43.21 25.45
C ASP A 122 1.06 42.08 24.74
N THR A 123 0.65 42.29 23.48
CA THR A 123 0.02 41.26 22.65
C THR A 123 0.97 40.09 22.38
N ALA A 124 2.24 40.37 22.07
CA ALA A 124 3.25 39.34 21.82
C ALA A 124 3.55 38.53 23.09
N GLN A 125 3.63 39.18 24.25
CA GLN A 125 3.80 38.51 25.54
C GLN A 125 2.61 37.63 25.89
N GLN A 126 1.38 38.10 25.65
CA GLN A 126 0.17 37.32 25.88
C GLN A 126 0.09 36.08 24.98
N HIS A 127 0.52 36.20 23.72
CA HIS A 127 0.59 35.06 22.81
C HIS A 127 1.66 34.05 23.26
N PHE A 128 2.80 34.52 23.76
CA PHE A 128 3.88 33.66 24.25
C PHE A 128 3.47 32.91 25.53
N THR A 129 2.81 33.56 26.47
CA THR A 129 2.31 32.90 27.69
C THR A 129 1.23 31.86 27.37
N SER A 130 0.30 32.18 26.46
CA SER A 130 -0.73 31.24 26.02
C SER A 130 -0.13 30.00 25.34
N GLN A 131 0.89 30.17 24.48
CA GLN A 131 1.60 29.03 23.90
C GLN A 131 2.32 28.20 24.96
N ASN A 132 2.96 28.83 25.95
CA ASN A 132 3.68 28.13 27.00
C ASN A 132 2.73 27.30 27.90
N GLU A 133 1.52 27.80 28.20
CA GLU A 133 0.48 27.04 28.90
C GLU A 133 -0.01 25.83 28.10
N GLN A 134 -0.17 25.98 26.77
CA GLN A 134 -0.51 24.87 25.89
C GLN A 134 0.58 23.78 25.90
N TRP A 135 1.86 24.17 25.83
CA TRP A 135 2.98 23.23 25.90
C TRP A 135 3.09 22.54 27.26
N SER A 136 2.83 23.24 28.37
CA SER A 136 2.78 22.63 29.71
C SER A 136 1.67 21.57 29.78
N THR A 137 0.49 21.87 29.24
CA THR A 137 -0.64 20.92 29.22
C THR A 137 -0.31 19.66 28.40
N VAL A 138 0.44 19.81 27.31
CA VAL A 138 0.91 18.68 26.49
C VAL A 138 1.94 17.85 27.26
N ALA A 139 2.89 18.49 27.94
CA ALA A 139 3.89 17.83 28.75
C ALA A 139 3.26 17.01 29.89
N ASP A 140 2.25 17.56 30.58
CA ASP A 140 1.52 16.86 31.64
C ASP A 140 0.76 15.64 31.10
N LYS A 141 0.13 15.76 29.93
CA LYS A 141 -0.55 14.63 29.27
C LYS A 141 0.43 13.54 28.85
N MET A 142 1.61 13.91 28.35
CA MET A 142 2.66 12.94 28.01
C MET A 142 3.20 12.23 29.27
N HIS A 143 3.39 12.96 30.37
CA HIS A 143 3.81 12.39 31.63
C HIS A 143 2.75 11.41 32.19
N GLN A 144 1.46 11.78 32.17
CA GLN A 144 0.37 10.89 32.59
C GLN A 144 0.28 9.62 31.72
N ALA A 145 0.49 9.74 30.41
CA ALA A 145 0.52 8.59 29.52
C ALA A 145 1.71 7.66 29.81
N SER A 146 2.88 8.22 30.14
CA SER A 146 4.06 7.44 30.53
C SER A 146 3.80 6.65 31.83
N VAL A 147 3.23 7.29 32.84
CA VAL A 147 2.87 6.63 34.11
C VAL A 147 1.81 5.53 33.91
N ALA A 148 0.86 5.73 32.99
CA ALA A 148 -0.13 4.71 32.66
C ALA A 148 0.51 3.49 31.96
N LEU A 149 1.52 3.70 31.11
CA LEU A 149 2.26 2.63 30.46
C LEU A 149 3.10 1.82 31.45
N GLU A 150 3.77 2.46 32.41
CA GLU A 150 4.51 1.76 33.47
C GLU A 150 3.60 0.88 34.32
N ARG A 151 2.41 1.38 34.71
CA ARG A 151 1.42 0.56 35.43
C ARG A 151 0.94 -0.65 34.65
N ASN A 152 0.79 -0.53 33.33
CA ASN A 152 0.40 -1.66 32.48
C ASN A 152 1.53 -2.68 32.30
N ALA A 153 2.79 -2.25 32.34
CA ALA A 153 3.94 -3.15 32.32
C ALA A 153 3.98 -4.04 33.58
N ASP A 154 3.74 -3.46 34.76
CA ASP A 154 3.66 -4.22 36.02
C ASP A 154 2.51 -5.25 36.05
N VAL A 155 1.37 -4.93 35.42
CA VAL A 155 0.24 -5.86 35.30
C VAL A 155 0.58 -7.02 34.38
N LEU A 156 1.29 -6.77 33.27
CA LEU A 156 1.76 -7.80 32.36
C LEU A 156 2.81 -8.71 32.99
N ASP A 157 3.73 -8.16 33.79
CA ASP A 157 4.74 -8.94 34.50
C ASP A 157 4.11 -9.87 35.56
N ARG A 158 3.07 -9.39 36.26
CA ARG A 158 2.26 -10.21 37.18
C ARG A 158 1.46 -11.30 36.47
N LEU A 159 0.96 -11.05 35.27
CA LEU A 159 0.24 -12.06 34.47
C LEU A 159 1.20 -13.13 33.92
N MET A 160 2.40 -12.72 33.51
CA MET A 160 3.42 -13.62 32.96
C MET A 160 4.10 -14.47 34.04
N GLY A 161 4.11 -14.01 35.30
CA GLY A 161 4.63 -14.78 36.44
C GLY A 161 3.78 -15.98 36.87
N ILE A 162 2.54 -16.12 36.39
CA ILE A 162 1.61 -17.19 36.81
C ILE A 162 1.76 -18.48 35.96
N GLU A 163 2.40 -18.42 34.78
CA GLU A 163 2.47 -19.57 33.85
C GLU A 163 3.69 -20.50 34.03
N GLN A 164 4.62 -20.24 34.95
CA GLN A 164 5.80 -21.11 35.14
C GLN A 164 5.53 -22.42 35.91
N GLY A 165 4.27 -22.76 36.20
CA GLY A 165 3.90 -23.96 36.96
C GLY A 165 3.49 -25.20 36.16
N SER A 166 3.30 -25.14 34.84
CA SER A 166 2.67 -26.28 34.13
C SER A 166 3.05 -26.39 32.65
N SER A 167 4.32 -26.68 32.35
CA SER A 167 4.70 -27.12 31.00
C SER A 167 5.96 -28.00 31.04
N ASN A 168 5.76 -29.28 31.31
CA ASN A 168 6.83 -30.29 31.15
C ASN A 168 6.34 -31.57 30.44
N CYS A 169 5.23 -31.52 29.69
CA CYS A 169 4.67 -32.71 29.01
C CYS A 169 4.66 -32.67 27.48
N ASP A 170 4.79 -31.51 26.81
CA ASP A 170 4.55 -31.42 25.35
C ASP A 170 5.80 -31.15 24.47
N GLU A 171 6.95 -30.84 25.06
CA GLU A 171 8.18 -30.53 24.32
C GLU A 171 8.86 -31.79 23.71
N GLN A 172 8.57 -32.97 24.26
CA GLN A 172 9.26 -34.21 23.87
C GLN A 172 8.67 -34.88 22.61
N ARG A 173 7.43 -34.54 22.23
CA ARG A 173 6.75 -35.15 21.07
C ARG A 173 7.05 -34.47 19.73
N ARG A 174 7.72 -33.31 19.75
CA ARG A 174 7.97 -32.49 18.55
C ARG A 174 9.34 -32.73 17.90
N LYS A 175 10.28 -33.38 18.60
CA LYS A 175 11.66 -33.58 18.13
C LYS A 175 11.86 -34.82 17.23
N GLU A 176 10.88 -35.72 17.10
CA GLU A 176 11.03 -36.94 16.28
C GLU A 176 10.53 -36.81 14.83
N ARG A 177 9.96 -35.67 14.41
CA ARG A 177 9.35 -35.52 13.06
C ARG A 177 10.13 -34.68 12.04
N VAL A 178 11.38 -34.29 12.32
CA VAL A 178 12.17 -33.39 11.44
C VAL A 178 13.47 -34.02 10.92
N SER A 179 13.60 -35.34 10.97
CA SER A 179 14.80 -36.05 10.44
C SER A 179 14.45 -37.07 9.35
N SER A 180 13.89 -36.60 8.24
CA SER A 180 14.07 -37.25 6.92
C SER A 180 13.61 -36.28 5.82
N ASN A 181 14.57 -35.74 5.06
CA ASN A 181 14.47 -35.35 3.64
C ASN A 181 15.55 -34.33 3.32
N GLN A 182 16.78 -34.83 3.16
CA GLN A 182 17.79 -34.19 2.32
C GLN A 182 18.17 -35.21 1.25
N SER A 183 17.73 -34.98 0.03
CA SER A 183 18.38 -35.48 -1.17
C SER A 183 18.31 -34.41 -2.24
N GLU A 184 19.50 -34.15 -2.74
CA GLU A 184 19.97 -33.29 -3.81
C GLU A 184 19.07 -33.25 -5.06
N GLU A 185 18.84 -32.05 -5.60
CA GLU A 185 18.69 -31.83 -7.03
C GLU A 185 19.28 -30.45 -7.39
N ASN A 186 20.45 -30.48 -8.04
CA ASN A 186 20.94 -29.40 -8.88
C ASN A 186 20.03 -29.34 -10.13
N LYS A 187 19.42 -28.19 -10.39
CA LYS A 187 18.84 -27.87 -11.69
C LYS A 187 19.28 -26.47 -12.09
N ASP A 188 20.08 -26.45 -13.14
CA ASP A 188 20.49 -25.27 -13.88
C ASP A 188 19.28 -24.69 -14.62
N ASP A 189 18.91 -23.45 -14.28
CA ASP A 189 17.89 -22.68 -14.99
C ASP A 189 18.53 -22.07 -16.25
N ALA A 190 18.37 -22.76 -17.38
CA ALA A 190 18.56 -22.20 -18.70
C ALA A 190 17.32 -21.38 -19.09
N ASP A 191 17.57 -20.17 -19.60
CA ASP A 191 16.57 -19.27 -20.18
C ASP A 191 15.98 -19.90 -21.45
N ASP A 192 14.74 -20.39 -21.38
CA ASP A 192 13.97 -20.81 -22.56
C ASP A 192 13.05 -19.69 -23.01
N GLU A 193 13.32 -19.22 -24.23
CA GLU A 193 12.53 -18.23 -24.95
C GLU A 193 11.16 -18.79 -25.37
N PHE A 194 10.21 -17.87 -25.41
CA PHE A 194 8.82 -17.99 -25.82
C PHE A 194 8.65 -18.68 -27.19
N ASP A 195 7.81 -19.72 -27.26
CA ASP A 195 7.13 -20.11 -28.50
C ASP A 195 5.61 -20.25 -28.22
N ASP A 196 4.86 -19.28 -28.76
CA ASP A 196 3.40 -19.17 -28.67
C ASP A 196 2.77 -19.99 -29.80
N SER A 197 2.37 -21.23 -29.49
CA SER A 197 1.46 -22.00 -30.36
C SER A 197 0.29 -22.58 -29.55
N PRO A 198 -0.97 -22.30 -29.94
CA PRO A 198 -2.15 -22.72 -29.18
C PRO A 198 -2.45 -24.20 -29.43
N SER A 199 -2.11 -25.06 -28.46
CA SER A 199 -2.50 -26.47 -28.45
C SER A 199 -3.79 -26.70 -27.64
N PRO A 200 -4.71 -27.57 -28.08
CA PRO A 200 -6.03 -27.73 -27.47
C PRO A 200 -6.01 -28.58 -26.19
N SER A 201 -6.54 -27.99 -25.13
CA SER A 201 -7.41 -28.56 -24.10
C SER A 201 -7.10 -30.00 -23.60
N SER A 202 -6.13 -30.12 -22.70
CA SER A 202 -5.99 -31.29 -21.82
C SER A 202 -6.68 -31.06 -20.45
N PRO A 203 -7.31 -32.07 -19.85
CA PRO A 203 -8.06 -31.94 -18.59
C PRO A 203 -7.13 -31.62 -17.41
N GLN A 204 -7.43 -30.50 -16.73
CA GLN A 204 -6.72 -29.99 -15.56
C GLN A 204 -6.72 -31.00 -14.41
N ARG A 205 -5.60 -31.71 -14.24
CA ARG A 205 -5.27 -32.40 -12.99
C ARG A 205 -5.09 -31.37 -11.88
N GLN A 206 -6.01 -31.33 -10.92
CA GLN A 206 -5.90 -30.49 -9.72
C GLN A 206 -4.65 -30.90 -8.93
N LYS A 207 -3.60 -30.09 -9.00
CA LYS A 207 -2.38 -30.31 -8.20
C LYS A 207 -2.73 -30.14 -6.72
N PRO A 208 -2.33 -31.07 -5.83
CA PRO A 208 -2.56 -30.96 -4.39
C PRO A 208 -1.97 -29.65 -3.87
N GLY A 209 -2.78 -28.92 -3.09
CA GLY A 209 -2.52 -27.55 -2.65
C GLY A 209 -1.15 -27.39 -2.02
N VAL A 210 -0.23 -26.76 -2.76
CA VAL A 210 1.08 -26.34 -2.27
C VAL A 210 0.82 -25.30 -1.19
N LYS A 211 0.95 -25.71 0.08
CA LYS A 211 0.90 -24.81 1.24
C LYS A 211 1.89 -23.68 0.99
N SER A 212 1.38 -22.47 0.78
CA SER A 212 2.19 -21.29 0.54
C SER A 212 3.11 -21.08 1.74
N LYS A 213 4.40 -21.40 1.60
CA LYS A 213 5.40 -21.11 2.63
C LYS A 213 5.35 -19.60 2.89
N ALA A 214 5.05 -19.21 4.12
CA ALA A 214 5.04 -17.81 4.52
C ALA A 214 6.39 -17.18 4.14
N LYS A 215 6.36 -16.11 3.34
CA LYS A 215 7.57 -15.41 2.92
C LYS A 215 8.29 -14.91 4.17
N LYS A 216 9.44 -15.52 4.49
CA LYS A 216 10.30 -15.04 5.59
C LYS A 216 10.68 -13.59 5.26
N LYS A 217 10.36 -12.66 6.17
CA LYS A 217 10.74 -11.26 6.02
C LYS A 217 12.26 -11.16 6.07
N ALA A 218 12.81 -10.25 5.27
CA ALA A 218 14.21 -9.89 5.36
C ALA A 218 14.52 -9.39 6.80
N PRO A 219 15.68 -9.74 7.38
CA PRO A 219 16.15 -9.18 8.63
C PRO A 219 16.11 -7.64 8.62
N SER A 220 15.79 -7.01 9.75
CA SER A 220 15.67 -5.54 9.88
C SER A 220 16.92 -4.80 9.39
N GLU A 221 18.09 -5.39 9.61
CA GLU A 221 19.38 -4.87 9.17
C GLU A 221 19.47 -4.70 7.64
N GLN A 222 18.90 -5.63 6.87
CA GLN A 222 18.88 -5.54 5.41
C GLN A 222 18.00 -4.39 4.91
N LEU A 223 16.98 -3.99 5.67
CA LEU A 223 16.13 -2.85 5.33
C LEU A 223 16.88 -1.52 5.53
N LEU A 224 17.61 -1.39 6.65
CA LEU A 224 18.46 -0.23 6.91
C LEU A 224 19.56 -0.08 5.86
N GLN A 225 20.23 -1.18 5.49
CA GLN A 225 21.25 -1.17 4.43
C GLN A 225 20.68 -0.66 3.09
N ARG A 226 19.46 -1.07 2.74
CA ARG A 226 18.78 -0.57 1.52
C ARG A 226 18.49 0.92 1.61
N GLU A 227 18.06 1.41 2.76
CA GLU A 227 17.79 2.83 2.98
C GLU A 227 19.07 3.67 2.87
N TYR A 228 20.17 3.22 3.46
CA TYR A 228 21.48 3.87 3.32
C TYR A 228 21.94 3.96 1.87
N VAL A 229 21.87 2.85 1.12
CA VAL A 229 22.24 2.85 -0.30
C VAL A 229 21.34 3.77 -1.12
N CYS A 230 20.05 3.87 -0.80
CA CYS A 230 19.17 4.86 -1.45
C CYS A 230 19.62 6.29 -1.17
N ASN A 231 20.01 6.61 0.06
CA ASN A 231 20.45 7.95 0.43
C ASN A 231 21.81 8.29 -0.21
N TRP A 232 22.77 7.36 -0.22
CA TRP A 232 24.06 7.58 -0.87
C TRP A 232 23.92 7.73 -2.38
N LEU A 233 23.01 6.98 -3.01
CA LEU A 233 22.72 7.14 -4.43
C LEU A 233 22.14 8.53 -4.73
N LYS A 234 21.24 9.05 -3.89
CA LYS A 234 20.73 10.43 -4.01
C LYS A 234 21.85 11.46 -3.83
N MET A 235 22.75 11.26 -2.87
CA MET A 235 23.90 12.15 -2.68
C MET A 235 24.85 12.13 -3.88
N LEU A 236 25.06 10.96 -4.50
CA LEU A 236 25.95 10.77 -5.64
C LEU A 236 25.41 11.39 -6.94
N ILE A 237 24.10 11.25 -7.20
CA ILE A 237 23.43 11.82 -8.39
C ILE A 237 23.10 13.32 -8.19
N GLY A 238 22.98 13.75 -6.94
CA GLY A 238 22.51 15.07 -6.54
C GLY A 238 21.04 15.03 -6.11
N GLU A 239 20.71 15.74 -5.04
CA GLU A 239 19.39 15.72 -4.40
C GLU A 239 18.24 16.19 -5.31
N PHE A 240 18.55 17.01 -6.31
CA PHE A 240 17.58 17.64 -7.21
C PHE A 240 17.43 16.94 -8.56
N THR A 241 18.27 15.95 -8.86
CA THR A 241 18.24 15.27 -10.16
C THR A 241 17.25 14.11 -10.09
N ASP A 242 16.31 14.03 -11.03
CA ASP A 242 15.44 12.86 -11.15
C ASP A 242 16.34 11.63 -11.41
N PRO A 243 16.32 10.61 -10.52
CA PRO A 243 17.07 9.39 -10.74
C PRO A 243 16.82 8.81 -12.14
N LEU A 244 15.61 8.94 -12.67
CA LEU A 244 15.24 8.32 -13.95
C LEU A 244 15.84 9.01 -15.19
N GLU A 245 16.32 10.25 -15.05
CA GLU A 245 16.94 11.01 -16.13
C GLU A 245 18.42 10.63 -16.32
N ASN A 246 19.11 10.25 -15.24
CA ASN A 246 20.55 10.01 -15.26
C ASN A 246 20.93 8.59 -15.73
N LYS A 247 20.47 8.22 -16.94
CA LYS A 247 20.66 6.90 -17.54
C LYS A 247 21.68 6.89 -18.68
N VAL A 248 22.38 5.77 -18.84
CA VAL A 248 23.25 5.50 -20.00
C VAL A 248 22.46 5.02 -21.22
N SER A 249 22.91 5.34 -22.43
CA SER A 249 22.34 4.81 -23.67
C SER A 249 22.66 3.32 -23.86
N GLN A 250 21.81 2.58 -24.60
CA GLN A 250 22.06 1.16 -24.87
C GLN A 250 23.35 0.91 -25.68
N ALA A 251 23.72 1.85 -26.55
CA ALA A 251 24.95 1.75 -27.35
C ALA A 251 26.21 1.86 -26.48
N GLU A 252 26.25 2.84 -25.57
CA GLU A 252 27.33 2.99 -24.59
C GLU A 252 27.43 1.78 -23.66
N ALA A 253 26.28 1.26 -23.18
CA ALA A 253 26.25 0.08 -22.32
C ALA A 253 26.83 -1.17 -23.00
N LYS A 254 26.52 -1.38 -24.30
CA LYS A 254 27.05 -2.50 -25.10
C LYS A 254 28.55 -2.35 -25.39
N ALA A 255 29.02 -1.13 -25.65
CA ALA A 255 30.45 -0.88 -25.85
C ALA A 255 31.24 -1.23 -24.58
N PHE A 256 30.74 -0.81 -23.41
CA PHE A 256 31.37 -1.12 -22.13
C PHE A 256 31.33 -2.62 -21.78
N GLU A 257 30.30 -3.36 -22.19
CA GLU A 257 30.21 -4.80 -21.94
C GLU A 257 31.41 -5.58 -22.51
N GLN A 258 31.93 -5.16 -23.67
CA GLN A 258 33.14 -5.75 -24.27
C GLN A 258 34.40 -5.46 -23.43
N GLU A 259 34.51 -4.23 -22.93
CA GLU A 259 35.64 -3.84 -22.07
C GLU A 259 35.59 -4.53 -20.71
N PHE A 260 34.40 -4.65 -20.15
CA PHE A 260 34.15 -5.31 -18.86
C PHE A 260 34.41 -6.81 -18.91
N ALA A 261 34.18 -7.45 -20.06
CA ALA A 261 34.55 -8.85 -20.29
C ALA A 261 36.08 -9.07 -20.24
N THR A 262 36.85 -8.05 -20.63
CA THR A 262 38.33 -8.08 -20.57
C THR A 262 38.83 -7.74 -19.18
N ASP A 263 38.23 -6.73 -18.54
CA ASP A 263 38.59 -6.29 -17.18
C ASP A 263 37.32 -6.07 -16.31
N PRO A 264 36.96 -7.06 -15.46
CA PRO A 264 35.80 -6.97 -14.58
C PRO A 264 35.90 -5.89 -13.49
N LEU A 265 37.05 -5.26 -13.31
CA LEU A 265 37.26 -4.15 -12.38
C LEU A 265 37.19 -2.79 -13.05
N LYS A 266 37.05 -2.74 -14.38
CA LYS A 266 36.92 -1.50 -15.12
C LYS A 266 35.64 -0.77 -14.69
N ARG A 267 35.75 0.56 -14.57
CA ARG A 267 34.65 1.44 -14.16
C ARG A 267 34.04 2.12 -15.38
N PRO A 268 32.72 2.08 -15.57
CA PRO A 268 32.06 2.67 -16.76
C PRO A 268 31.93 4.19 -16.68
N CYS A 269 32.00 4.75 -15.47
CA CYS A 269 31.83 6.18 -15.22
C CYS A 269 32.67 6.63 -14.03
N THR A 270 32.75 7.95 -13.83
CA THR A 270 33.39 8.56 -12.66
C THR A 270 32.33 8.95 -11.61
N ILE A 271 32.79 9.37 -10.43
CA ILE A 271 31.91 9.86 -9.36
C ILE A 271 31.15 11.12 -9.82
N ASP A 272 31.82 12.04 -10.51
CA ASP A 272 31.23 13.31 -10.96
C ASP A 272 30.25 13.15 -12.14
N ASN A 273 30.35 12.05 -12.90
CA ASN A 273 29.46 11.72 -14.02
C ASN A 273 28.83 10.34 -13.82
N PHE A 274 28.33 10.09 -12.61
CA PHE A 274 27.76 8.81 -12.26
C PHE A 274 26.49 8.53 -13.07
N ARG A 275 26.42 7.40 -13.78
CA ARG A 275 25.28 6.98 -14.63
C ARG A 275 25.00 5.49 -14.45
N TYR A 276 23.76 5.06 -14.67
CA TYR A 276 23.38 3.64 -14.61
C TYR A 276 22.46 3.22 -15.75
N PHE A 277 22.34 1.91 -15.99
CA PHE A 277 21.65 1.34 -17.15
C PHE A 277 20.30 0.72 -16.76
N LEU A 278 19.20 1.43 -17.06
CA LEU A 278 17.84 0.99 -16.73
C LEU A 278 17.18 0.14 -17.81
N ASP A 279 17.57 0.26 -19.08
CA ASP A 279 16.98 -0.56 -20.16
C ASP A 279 17.42 -2.03 -20.03
N GLY A 280 18.66 -2.28 -19.57
CA GLY A 280 19.20 -3.61 -19.30
C GLY A 280 18.81 -4.21 -17.95
N GLY A 281 19.36 -5.39 -17.65
CA GLY A 281 19.16 -6.05 -16.35
C GLY A 281 19.86 -5.33 -15.19
N PRO A 282 19.42 -5.54 -13.94
CA PRO A 282 20.09 -4.98 -12.77
C PRO A 282 21.53 -5.46 -12.63
N ARG A 283 21.85 -6.66 -13.14
CA ARG A 283 23.20 -7.25 -13.19
C ARG A 283 23.88 -7.10 -14.56
N SER A 284 23.51 -6.09 -15.35
CA SER A 284 24.26 -5.77 -16.57
C SER A 284 25.70 -5.37 -16.23
N ALA A 285 26.64 -5.59 -17.17
CA ALA A 285 28.05 -5.21 -17.00
C ALA A 285 28.20 -3.75 -16.54
N TRP A 286 27.44 -2.82 -17.14
CA TRP A 286 27.42 -1.42 -16.73
C TRP A 286 27.01 -1.24 -15.27
N ASN A 287 25.92 -1.86 -14.82
CA ASN A 287 25.44 -1.69 -13.45
C ASN A 287 26.38 -2.34 -12.42
N ILE A 288 27.01 -3.47 -12.78
CA ILE A 288 28.05 -4.08 -11.95
C ILE A 288 29.25 -3.13 -11.83
N GLY A 289 29.72 -2.56 -12.94
CA GLY A 289 30.78 -1.55 -12.97
C GLY A 289 30.44 -0.31 -12.15
N ALA A 290 29.23 0.25 -12.33
CA ALA A 290 28.75 1.41 -11.58
C ALA A 290 28.65 1.14 -10.06
N SER A 291 28.39 -0.11 -9.65
CA SER A 291 28.41 -0.48 -8.22
C SER A 291 29.79 -0.26 -7.58
N TYR A 292 30.89 -0.38 -8.34
CA TYR A 292 32.22 -0.07 -7.84
C TYR A 292 32.46 1.43 -7.70
N VAL A 293 31.95 2.24 -8.63
CA VAL A 293 32.01 3.71 -8.55
C VAL A 293 31.28 4.22 -7.30
N LEU A 294 30.14 3.61 -6.95
CA LEU A 294 29.45 3.90 -5.70
C LEU A 294 30.30 3.55 -4.46
N LEU A 295 31.03 2.43 -4.47
CA LEU A 295 31.94 2.08 -3.38
C LEU A 295 33.06 3.12 -3.24
N ASP A 296 33.63 3.58 -4.35
CA ASP A 296 34.67 4.62 -4.32
C ASP A 296 34.14 5.93 -3.72
N PHE A 297 32.89 6.30 -4.05
CA PHE A 297 32.23 7.45 -3.45
C PHE A 297 32.06 7.29 -1.94
N ILE A 298 31.61 6.12 -1.48
CA ILE A 298 31.44 5.82 -0.05
C ILE A 298 32.78 5.89 0.70
N GLU A 299 33.85 5.37 0.11
CA GLU A 299 35.22 5.47 0.64
C GLU A 299 35.69 6.92 0.71
N GLN A 300 35.56 7.66 -0.40
CA GLN A 300 35.98 9.06 -0.50
C GLN A 300 35.25 9.93 0.52
N LYS A 301 33.97 9.69 0.75
CA LYS A 301 33.14 10.41 1.73
C LYS A 301 33.21 9.84 3.15
N ARG A 302 33.93 8.73 3.35
CA ARG A 302 34.07 8.03 4.65
C ARG A 302 32.73 7.74 5.32
N LEU A 303 31.72 7.33 4.55
CA LEU A 303 30.35 7.13 5.06
C LEU A 303 30.23 5.85 5.89
N ILE A 304 30.91 4.78 5.47
CA ILE A 304 31.05 3.50 6.19
C ILE A 304 32.46 2.94 5.93
N ASP A 305 33.00 2.21 6.91
CA ASP A 305 34.19 1.39 6.68
C ASP A 305 33.89 0.20 5.76
N VAL A 306 34.34 0.30 4.51
CA VAL A 306 34.23 -0.77 3.50
C VAL A 306 35.56 -1.50 3.29
N SER A 307 36.44 -1.50 4.30
CA SER A 307 37.70 -2.27 4.32
C SER A 307 37.48 -3.77 4.13
N THR A 308 36.35 -4.28 4.63
CA THR A 308 36.04 -5.71 4.59
C THR A 308 35.34 -6.08 3.29
N SER A 309 35.82 -7.14 2.61
CA SER A 309 35.23 -7.66 1.37
C SER A 309 33.74 -7.99 1.51
N ILE A 310 33.31 -8.45 2.68
CA ILE A 310 31.90 -8.76 2.99
C ILE A 310 31.04 -7.50 2.94
N ALA A 311 31.49 -6.40 3.55
CA ALA A 311 30.77 -5.13 3.55
C ALA A 311 30.65 -4.57 2.12
N ARG A 312 31.72 -4.64 1.32
CA ARG A 312 31.70 -4.25 -0.10
C ARG A 312 30.67 -5.06 -0.88
N GLY A 313 30.64 -6.38 -0.68
CA GLY A 313 29.67 -7.27 -1.32
C GLY A 313 28.22 -6.93 -0.96
N ALA A 314 27.95 -6.66 0.32
CA ALA A 314 26.63 -6.29 0.79
C ALA A 314 26.13 -4.97 0.18
N VAL A 315 26.99 -3.94 0.13
CA VAL A 315 26.66 -2.64 -0.49
C VAL A 315 26.38 -2.80 -1.99
N ARG A 316 27.19 -3.60 -2.70
CA ARG A 316 26.98 -3.88 -4.13
C ARG A 316 25.65 -4.58 -4.38
N GLU A 317 25.32 -5.65 -3.64
CA GLU A 317 24.04 -6.34 -3.80
C GLU A 317 22.85 -5.44 -3.46
N ALA A 318 22.97 -4.60 -2.43
CA ALA A 318 21.95 -3.61 -2.09
C ALA A 318 21.76 -2.57 -3.22
N PHE A 319 22.84 -2.12 -3.86
CA PHE A 319 22.79 -1.24 -5.04
C PHE A 319 22.08 -1.91 -6.22
N LEU A 320 22.46 -3.14 -6.58
CA LEU A 320 21.83 -3.87 -7.69
C LEU A 320 20.33 -4.14 -7.42
N ALA A 321 19.97 -4.41 -6.16
CA ALA A 321 18.57 -4.51 -5.74
C ALA A 321 17.82 -3.17 -5.89
N ARG A 322 18.48 -2.04 -5.62
CA ARG A 322 17.91 -0.71 -5.87
C ARG A 322 17.72 -0.45 -7.36
N ILE A 323 18.71 -0.78 -8.21
CA ILE A 323 18.57 -0.66 -9.67
C ILE A 323 17.40 -1.51 -10.19
N LYS A 324 17.19 -2.72 -9.67
CA LYS A 324 16.01 -3.54 -10.01
C LYS A 324 14.69 -2.81 -9.73
N THR A 325 14.63 -2.06 -8.63
CA THR A 325 13.45 -1.30 -8.23
C THR A 325 13.24 -0.08 -9.15
N LEU A 326 14.31 0.69 -9.39
CA LEU A 326 14.31 1.83 -10.32
C LEU A 326 13.92 1.42 -11.75
N ARG A 327 14.41 0.28 -12.23
CA ARG A 327 13.99 -0.29 -13.52
C ARG A 327 12.50 -0.58 -13.55
N GLY A 328 11.95 -1.13 -12.47
CA GLY A 328 10.51 -1.38 -12.36
C GLY A 328 9.68 -0.10 -12.45
N GLU A 329 10.16 0.99 -11.84
CA GLU A 329 9.53 2.31 -11.92
C GLU A 329 9.65 2.92 -13.32
N TYR A 330 10.84 2.86 -13.91
CA TYR A 330 11.12 3.30 -15.28
C TYR A 330 10.24 2.59 -16.32
N LEU A 331 10.16 1.25 -16.28
CA LEU A 331 9.31 0.49 -17.19
C LEU A 331 7.83 0.78 -16.98
N LYS A 332 7.40 1.09 -15.75
CA LYS A 332 6.02 1.54 -15.50
C LYS A 332 5.78 2.89 -16.16
N LEU A 333 6.68 3.87 -16.02
CA LEU A 333 6.55 5.18 -16.63
C LEU A 333 6.57 5.12 -18.15
N ALA A 334 7.46 4.32 -18.74
CA ALA A 334 7.52 4.08 -20.18
C ALA A 334 6.21 3.47 -20.72
N LYS A 335 5.54 2.61 -19.94
CA LYS A 335 4.22 2.06 -20.27
C LYS A 335 3.11 3.08 -20.07
N SER A 336 3.16 3.85 -18.98
CA SER A 336 2.17 4.90 -18.66
C SER A 336 2.16 6.02 -19.71
N GLY A 337 3.31 6.38 -20.29
CA GLY A 337 3.37 7.41 -21.33
C GLY A 337 2.66 7.01 -22.63
N ARG A 338 2.53 5.70 -22.91
CA ARG A 338 1.75 5.19 -24.06
C ARG A 338 0.29 4.92 -23.71
N ASN A 339 0.00 4.65 -22.45
CA ASN A 339 -1.33 4.26 -21.96
C ASN A 339 -1.75 5.10 -20.75
N ALA A 340 -1.66 6.43 -20.81
CA ALA A 340 -2.13 7.29 -19.71
C ALA A 340 -3.63 7.10 -19.41
N SER A 341 -4.37 6.44 -20.31
CA SER A 341 -5.73 5.93 -20.11
C SER A 341 -5.82 4.63 -19.27
N SER A 342 -4.73 3.91 -19.02
CA SER A 342 -4.73 2.66 -18.24
C SER A 342 -4.44 2.87 -16.74
N GLN A 343 -5.05 3.88 -16.11
CA GLN A 343 -5.26 3.82 -14.65
C GLN A 343 -6.38 2.83 -14.26
N GLU A 344 -7.23 2.46 -15.22
CA GLU A 344 -8.29 1.45 -15.06
C GLU A 344 -7.84 0.09 -14.49
N PRO A 345 -6.71 -0.54 -14.88
CA PRO A 345 -6.36 -1.86 -14.38
C PRO A 345 -5.97 -1.87 -12.90
N ILE A 346 -5.65 -0.73 -12.27
CA ILE A 346 -5.40 -0.67 -10.82
C ILE A 346 -6.73 -0.49 -10.09
N GLN A 347 -7.55 0.46 -10.54
CA GLN A 347 -8.87 0.70 -9.93
C GLN A 347 -9.77 -0.53 -10.06
N SER A 348 -9.81 -1.19 -11.22
CA SER A 348 -10.57 -2.43 -11.42
C SER A 348 -10.10 -3.55 -10.49
N LYS A 349 -8.79 -3.68 -10.24
CA LYS A 349 -8.24 -4.65 -9.28
C LYS A 349 -8.64 -4.33 -7.84
N ILE A 350 -8.64 -3.05 -7.46
CA ILE A 350 -9.05 -2.61 -6.12
C ILE A 350 -10.55 -2.86 -5.93
N SER A 351 -11.38 -2.45 -6.89
CA SER A 351 -12.83 -2.68 -6.89
C SER A 351 -13.17 -4.17 -6.88
N ALA A 352 -12.50 -4.98 -7.70
CA ALA A 352 -12.68 -6.43 -7.70
C ALA A 352 -12.29 -7.07 -6.37
N LYS A 353 -11.15 -6.68 -5.80
CA LYS A 353 -10.74 -7.16 -4.47
C LYS A 353 -11.78 -6.81 -3.41
N LEU A 354 -12.28 -5.58 -3.43
CA LEU A 354 -13.29 -5.13 -2.49
C LEU A 354 -14.63 -5.84 -2.67
N PHE A 355 -15.05 -6.05 -3.91
CA PHE A 355 -16.23 -6.85 -4.25
C PHE A 355 -16.14 -8.24 -3.61
N HIS A 356 -15.04 -8.96 -3.84
CA HIS A 356 -14.85 -10.29 -3.28
C HIS A 356 -14.74 -10.29 -1.76
N GLN A 357 -14.12 -9.26 -1.15
CA GLN A 357 -14.05 -9.14 0.31
C GLN A 357 -15.44 -9.03 0.94
N ARG A 358 -16.30 -8.14 0.42
CA ARG A 358 -17.67 -7.96 0.90
C ARG A 358 -18.52 -9.20 0.63
N ARG A 359 -18.35 -9.82 -0.54
CA ARG A 359 -19.01 -11.09 -0.89
C ARG A 359 -18.68 -12.20 0.12
N ALA A 360 -17.41 -12.33 0.49
CA ALA A 360 -16.99 -13.32 1.49
C ALA A 360 -17.63 -13.10 2.87
N ILE A 361 -17.92 -11.85 3.25
CA ILE A 361 -18.67 -11.54 4.49
C ILE A 361 -20.14 -11.93 4.37
N LEU A 362 -20.76 -11.69 3.21
CA LEU A 362 -22.13 -12.13 2.96
C LEU A 362 -22.26 -13.65 2.98
N GLU A 363 -21.24 -14.37 2.51
CA GLU A 363 -21.18 -15.84 2.54
C GLU A 363 -20.99 -16.38 3.96
N SER A 364 -20.14 -15.73 4.77
CA SER A 364 -19.80 -16.20 6.11
C SER A 364 -20.89 -15.95 7.15
N LEU A 365 -21.73 -14.92 6.96
CA LEU A 365 -22.79 -14.54 7.89
C LEU A 365 -24.14 -15.02 7.39
N THR A 366 -24.66 -16.11 7.95
CA THR A 366 -25.94 -16.75 7.53
C THR A 366 -27.11 -15.77 7.42
N GLY A 367 -27.22 -14.80 8.33
CA GLY A 367 -28.28 -13.77 8.29
C GLY A 367 -28.19 -12.79 7.11
N LEU A 368 -27.07 -12.76 6.39
CA LEU A 368 -26.83 -11.89 5.24
C LEU A 368 -26.83 -12.63 3.90
N GLN A 369 -26.80 -13.97 3.89
CA GLN A 369 -26.73 -14.77 2.66
C GLN A 369 -27.89 -14.48 1.70
N ARG A 370 -29.07 -14.11 2.21
CA ARG A 370 -30.23 -13.69 1.38
C ARG A 370 -29.91 -12.51 0.45
N PHE A 371 -28.90 -11.71 0.76
CA PHE A 371 -28.49 -10.56 -0.05
C PHE A 371 -27.48 -10.92 -1.15
N LEU A 372 -26.91 -12.14 -1.15
CA LEU A 372 -25.91 -12.57 -2.13
C LEU A 372 -26.42 -12.46 -3.57
N VAL A 373 -27.67 -12.85 -3.83
CA VAL A 373 -28.26 -12.77 -5.18
C VAL A 373 -28.25 -11.33 -5.70
N TYR A 374 -28.60 -10.36 -4.86
CA TYR A 374 -28.61 -8.95 -5.25
C TYR A 374 -27.19 -8.37 -5.33
N TYR A 375 -26.30 -8.80 -4.44
CA TYR A 375 -24.90 -8.38 -4.44
C TYR A 375 -24.14 -8.88 -5.68
N ASP A 376 -24.39 -10.11 -6.10
CA ASP A 376 -23.79 -10.69 -7.31
C ASP A 376 -24.32 -9.99 -8.58
N ARG A 377 -25.61 -9.62 -8.60
CA ARG A 377 -26.19 -8.79 -9.68
C ARG A 377 -25.60 -7.39 -9.75
N LEU A 378 -25.37 -6.77 -8.58
CA LEU A 378 -24.71 -5.47 -8.45
C LEU A 378 -23.30 -5.50 -9.06
N GLY A 379 -22.57 -6.60 -8.91
CA GLY A 379 -21.27 -6.79 -9.52
C GLY A 379 -20.20 -5.78 -9.10
N ILE A 380 -19.06 -5.83 -9.79
CA ILE A 380 -17.89 -4.97 -9.51
C ILE A 380 -18.20 -3.50 -9.85
N GLU A 381 -19.04 -3.25 -10.86
CA GLU A 381 -19.44 -1.89 -11.29
C GLU A 381 -20.19 -1.11 -10.20
N SER A 382 -20.88 -1.82 -9.29
CA SER A 382 -21.55 -1.18 -8.16
C SER A 382 -20.60 -0.71 -7.07
N ILE A 383 -19.32 -1.07 -7.13
CA ILE A 383 -18.36 -0.79 -6.08
C ILE A 383 -17.86 0.65 -6.20
N SER A 384 -17.77 1.34 -5.05
CA SER A 384 -17.26 2.71 -5.01
C SER A 384 -15.82 2.77 -5.49
N SER A 385 -15.49 3.80 -6.27
CA SER A 385 -14.09 4.14 -6.55
C SER A 385 -13.50 4.75 -5.29
N ASP A 386 -12.60 4.01 -4.65
CA ASP A 386 -11.82 4.49 -3.53
C ASP A 386 -10.59 5.22 -4.05
N LYS A 387 -10.45 6.51 -3.70
CA LYS A 387 -9.21 7.26 -3.95
C LYS A 387 -8.41 7.35 -2.65
N GLU A 388 -7.14 6.97 -2.71
CA GLU A 388 -6.22 7.17 -1.58
C GLU A 388 -6.07 8.67 -1.33
N ASP A 389 -6.37 9.10 -0.10
CA ASP A 389 -6.18 10.48 0.30
C ASP A 389 -4.73 10.68 0.73
N THR A 390 -3.92 11.23 -0.19
CA THR A 390 -2.51 11.53 0.07
C THR A 390 -2.31 12.73 0.98
N SER A 391 -3.38 13.47 1.34
CA SER A 391 -3.27 14.61 2.25
C SER A 391 -3.09 14.20 3.72
N MET A 392 -3.43 12.97 4.07
CA MET A 392 -3.23 12.44 5.42
C MET A 392 -1.79 11.98 5.61
N GLY A 393 -1.21 12.31 6.77
CA GLY A 393 0.17 11.90 7.12
C GLY A 393 0.40 10.39 6.99
N LYS A 394 1.66 9.99 6.81
CA LYS A 394 2.10 8.61 6.49
C LYS A 394 1.53 7.52 7.40
N ASP A 395 1.10 7.87 8.61
CA ASP A 395 0.68 6.94 9.64
C ASP A 395 -0.76 6.41 9.47
N ARG A 396 -1.60 7.06 8.66
CA ARG A 396 -2.99 6.61 8.42
C ARG A 396 -3.38 6.76 6.95
N ILE A 397 -3.54 5.62 6.28
CA ILE A 397 -4.11 5.59 4.92
C ILE A 397 -5.63 5.71 5.04
N GLN A 398 -6.17 6.84 4.58
CA GLN A 398 -7.60 7.06 4.41
C GLN A 398 -7.99 6.95 2.95
N PHE A 399 -9.16 6.34 2.70
CA PHE A 399 -9.76 6.28 1.37
C PHE A 399 -10.99 7.17 1.34
N LYS A 400 -11.01 8.11 0.39
CA LYS A 400 -12.21 8.88 0.05
C LYS A 400 -13.08 8.03 -0.86
N VAL A 401 -14.22 7.63 -0.32
CA VAL A 401 -15.20 6.78 -0.98
C VAL A 401 -16.22 7.67 -1.69
N THR A 402 -16.24 7.61 -3.01
CA THR A 402 -17.25 8.29 -3.83
C THR A 402 -18.42 7.37 -4.12
N ASN A 403 -19.65 7.85 -3.89
CA ASN A 403 -20.86 7.10 -4.20
C ASN A 403 -21.25 7.32 -5.67
N PRO A 404 -21.55 6.26 -6.45
CA PRO A 404 -22.17 6.42 -7.76
C PRO A 404 -23.48 7.21 -7.65
N PRO A 405 -23.75 8.16 -8.56
CA PRO A 405 -24.92 9.05 -8.46
C PRO A 405 -26.24 8.30 -8.53
N TRP A 406 -26.28 7.16 -9.23
CA TRP A 406 -27.47 6.32 -9.34
C TRP A 406 -27.75 5.49 -8.09
N ARG A 407 -26.79 5.31 -7.18
CA ARG A 407 -26.90 4.34 -6.08
C ARG A 407 -27.55 4.97 -4.86
N ASN A 408 -28.60 4.33 -4.36
CA ASN A 408 -29.28 4.75 -3.14
C ASN A 408 -28.31 4.79 -1.94
N THR A 409 -28.45 5.82 -1.09
CA THR A 409 -27.62 5.99 0.11
C THR A 409 -27.72 4.80 1.08
N HIS A 410 -28.87 4.12 1.15
CA HIS A 410 -29.05 2.91 1.96
C HIS A 410 -28.16 1.75 1.51
N VAL A 411 -27.89 1.61 0.21
CA VAL A 411 -26.95 0.61 -0.31
C VAL A 411 -25.52 0.96 0.13
N GLY A 412 -25.16 2.25 0.11
CA GLY A 412 -23.88 2.73 0.61
C GLY A 412 -23.68 2.44 2.10
N GLN A 413 -24.70 2.71 2.93
CA GLN A 413 -24.70 2.37 4.36
C GLN A 413 -24.58 0.86 4.60
N PHE A 414 -25.27 0.05 3.78
CA PHE A 414 -25.16 -1.40 3.84
C PHE A 414 -23.73 -1.87 3.55
N TYR A 415 -23.06 -1.31 2.53
CA TYR A 415 -21.66 -1.60 2.22
C TYR A 415 -20.70 -1.18 3.33
N ARG A 416 -20.94 -0.04 3.99
CA ARG A 416 -20.17 0.42 5.14
C ARG A 416 -20.20 -0.60 6.28
N LYS A 417 -21.37 -1.14 6.58
CA LYS A 417 -21.53 -2.19 7.60
C LYS A 417 -20.79 -3.48 7.20
N LEU A 418 -20.80 -3.88 5.93
CA LEU A 418 -20.01 -5.02 5.45
C LEU A 418 -18.50 -4.81 5.63
N ASP A 419 -18.01 -3.59 5.35
CA ASP A 419 -16.61 -3.23 5.55
C ASP A 419 -16.21 -3.32 7.03
N TRP A 420 -17.09 -2.93 7.96
CA TRP A 420 -16.85 -3.10 9.39
C TRP A 420 -16.85 -4.57 9.82
N CYS A 421 -17.80 -5.38 9.34
CA CYS A 421 -17.78 -6.82 9.59
C CYS A 421 -16.48 -7.48 9.08
N HIS A 422 -15.97 -7.03 7.93
CA HIS A 422 -14.67 -7.47 7.43
C HIS A 422 -13.51 -7.07 8.35
N LEU A 423 -13.53 -5.82 8.81
CA LEU A 423 -12.52 -5.32 9.73
C LEU A 423 -12.50 -6.10 11.04
N GLU A 424 -13.67 -6.28 11.67
CA GLU A 424 -13.81 -7.06 12.91
C GLU A 424 -13.36 -8.51 12.71
N SER A 425 -13.79 -9.17 11.64
CA SER A 425 -13.36 -10.54 11.32
C SER A 425 -11.85 -10.65 11.21
N ARG A 426 -11.18 -9.62 10.68
CA ARG A 426 -9.72 -9.56 10.60
C ARG A 426 -9.09 -9.32 11.97
N LEU A 427 -9.62 -8.40 12.78
CA LEU A 427 -9.09 -8.12 14.12
C LEU A 427 -9.17 -9.36 15.02
N VAL A 428 -10.30 -10.05 14.99
CA VAL A 428 -10.49 -11.31 15.74
C VAL A 428 -9.52 -12.38 15.27
N ARG A 429 -9.43 -12.62 13.95
CA ARG A 429 -8.55 -13.66 13.38
C ARG A 429 -7.07 -13.40 13.68
N ASP A 430 -6.65 -12.15 13.59
CA ASP A 430 -5.25 -11.76 13.76
C ASP A 430 -4.89 -11.61 15.27
N GLY A 431 -5.85 -11.84 16.18
CA GLY A 431 -5.66 -11.72 17.63
C GLY A 431 -5.42 -10.29 18.11
N LEU A 432 -5.92 -9.30 17.37
CA LEU A 432 -5.65 -7.87 17.55
C LEU A 432 -6.77 -7.15 18.31
N LEU A 433 -7.53 -7.87 19.14
CA LEU A 433 -8.51 -7.27 20.04
C LEU A 433 -7.76 -6.52 21.15
N GLY A 434 -7.50 -5.22 20.94
CA GLY A 434 -6.80 -4.34 21.87
C GLY A 434 -6.43 -2.99 21.24
N PRO A 435 -5.88 -2.04 22.02
CA PRO A 435 -5.50 -0.70 21.54
C PRO A 435 -4.34 -0.70 20.53
N HIS A 436 -3.71 -1.86 20.30
CA HIS A 436 -2.57 -2.01 19.41
C HIS A 436 -2.97 -2.83 18.19
N PHE A 437 -3.16 -2.17 17.06
CA PHE A 437 -3.11 -2.86 15.77
C PHE A 437 -1.75 -3.55 15.69
N GLY A 438 -1.73 -4.87 15.64
CA GLY A 438 -0.48 -5.64 15.59
C GLY A 438 0.37 -5.30 14.37
N LYS A 439 1.57 -5.87 14.32
CA LYS A 439 2.59 -5.61 13.28
C LYS A 439 2.06 -5.91 11.86
N GLY A 440 1.41 -4.93 11.24
CA GLY A 440 0.78 -4.99 9.92
C GLY A 440 0.27 -3.62 9.48
N ALA A 441 -0.17 -3.49 8.22
CA ALA A 441 -0.76 -2.25 7.75
C ALA A 441 -2.05 -1.98 8.57
N PRO A 442 -2.17 -0.78 9.18
CA PRO A 442 -3.35 -0.43 9.96
C PRO A 442 -4.59 -0.56 9.08
N PRO A 443 -5.75 -0.85 9.68
CA PRO A 443 -7.01 -0.80 8.97
C PRO A 443 -7.14 0.48 8.17
N ARG A 444 -7.45 0.30 6.88
CA ARG A 444 -7.70 1.39 5.97
C ARG A 444 -9.05 1.99 6.33
N VAL A 445 -9.06 3.20 6.87
CA VAL A 445 -10.30 3.89 7.22
C VAL A 445 -10.90 4.45 5.93
N ARG A 446 -12.20 4.24 5.77
CA ARG A 446 -12.97 4.72 4.63
C ARG A 446 -13.85 5.88 5.04
N GLU A 447 -13.60 7.02 4.44
CA GLU A 447 -14.39 8.22 4.62
C GLU A 447 -15.33 8.38 3.42
N TYR A 448 -16.63 8.41 3.68
CA TYR A 448 -17.63 8.59 2.63
C TYR A 448 -17.78 10.08 2.35
N THR A 449 -17.41 10.49 1.14
CA THR A 449 -17.55 11.88 0.73
C THR A 449 -18.97 12.14 0.24
N ALA A 450 -19.51 13.33 0.50
CA ALA A 450 -20.76 13.78 -0.11
C ALA A 450 -20.66 13.96 -1.64
N GLN A 451 -19.43 14.03 -2.16
CA GLN A 451 -19.17 14.15 -3.59
C GLN A 451 -19.55 12.85 -4.32
N ALA A 452 -20.47 12.98 -5.27
CA ALA A 452 -20.85 11.90 -6.16
C ALA A 452 -19.71 11.55 -7.13
N SER A 453 -19.63 10.28 -7.52
CA SER A 453 -18.74 9.83 -8.59
C SER A 453 -19.15 10.44 -9.92
N THR A 454 -18.19 10.71 -10.79
CA THR A 454 -18.44 11.14 -12.18
C THR A 454 -18.83 9.98 -13.10
N SER A 455 -18.78 8.73 -12.62
CA SER A 455 -19.19 7.58 -13.43
C SER A 455 -20.68 7.61 -13.72
N GLN A 456 -21.02 7.48 -15.00
CA GLN A 456 -22.39 7.31 -15.47
C GLN A 456 -22.77 5.83 -15.61
N SER A 457 -21.86 4.89 -15.34
CA SER A 457 -22.17 3.46 -15.41
C SER A 457 -23.18 3.09 -14.31
N TYR A 458 -24.22 2.34 -14.69
CA TYR A 458 -25.24 1.83 -13.78
C TYR A 458 -25.56 0.38 -14.10
N VAL A 459 -26.06 -0.33 -13.09
CA VAL A 459 -26.47 -1.73 -13.20
C VAL A 459 -27.97 -1.77 -13.48
N ARG A 460 -28.40 -2.60 -14.44
CA ARG A 460 -29.81 -2.76 -14.83
C ARG A 460 -30.49 -3.86 -14.03
N GLY A 461 -31.82 -3.81 -13.91
CA GLY A 461 -32.61 -4.90 -13.34
C GLY A 461 -32.50 -5.07 -11.82
N LEU A 462 -31.99 -4.06 -11.10
CA LEU A 462 -31.92 -4.10 -9.64
C LEU A 462 -33.28 -3.74 -9.02
N PRO A 463 -33.54 -4.12 -7.75
CA PRO A 463 -34.67 -3.60 -6.98
C PRO A 463 -34.73 -2.07 -7.04
N TYR A 464 -35.93 -1.50 -7.19
CA TYR A 464 -36.07 -0.04 -7.34
C TYR A 464 -35.41 0.75 -6.19
N ASN A 465 -35.42 0.20 -4.97
CA ASN A 465 -34.83 0.84 -3.79
C ASN A 465 -33.29 0.80 -3.75
N PHE A 466 -32.64 0.23 -4.76
CA PHE A 466 -31.19 0.29 -4.93
C PHE A 466 -30.77 1.54 -5.70
N TYR A 467 -31.71 2.18 -6.40
CA TYR A 467 -31.47 3.42 -7.12
C TYR A 467 -31.79 4.64 -6.25
N ASP A 468 -31.07 5.72 -6.49
CA ASP A 468 -31.38 7.03 -5.94
C ASP A 468 -32.66 7.58 -6.61
N ALA A 469 -33.57 8.05 -5.78
CA ALA A 469 -34.89 8.54 -6.21
C ALA A 469 -34.78 9.74 -7.15
N THR A 470 -33.93 10.70 -6.78
CA THR A 470 -33.70 11.93 -7.55
C THR A 470 -33.00 11.60 -8.87
N TRP A 471 -32.04 10.67 -8.83
CA TRP A 471 -31.37 10.23 -10.05
C TRP A 471 -32.32 9.60 -11.05
N LEU A 472 -33.24 8.73 -10.61
CA LEU A 472 -34.26 8.13 -11.48
C LEU A 472 -35.21 9.17 -12.08
N GLU A 473 -35.69 10.11 -11.27
CA GLU A 473 -36.55 11.21 -11.73
C GLU A 473 -35.85 12.10 -12.77
N ASN A 474 -34.54 12.28 -12.64
CA ASN A 474 -33.73 13.00 -13.63
C ASN A 474 -33.51 12.22 -14.92
N GLN A 475 -33.61 10.88 -14.89
CA GLN A 475 -33.57 10.07 -16.12
C GLN A 475 -34.90 10.13 -16.87
N GLU A 476 -36.04 10.19 -16.16
CA GLU A 476 -37.37 10.32 -16.73
C GLU A 476 -38.32 11.03 -15.74
N SER A 477 -38.74 12.25 -16.07
CA SER A 477 -39.64 13.03 -15.22
C SER A 477 -41.00 12.35 -15.09
N GLY A 478 -41.52 12.30 -13.86
CA GLY A 478 -42.77 11.64 -13.51
C GLY A 478 -42.64 10.12 -13.39
N TRP A 479 -41.43 9.56 -13.33
CA TRP A 479 -41.22 8.12 -13.20
C TRP A 479 -41.94 7.54 -11.97
N PHE A 480 -41.94 8.26 -10.84
CA PHE A 480 -42.66 7.85 -9.63
C PHE A 480 -44.16 7.62 -9.83
N ASN A 481 -44.77 8.25 -10.85
CA ASN A 481 -46.19 8.13 -11.16
C ASN A 481 -46.49 6.96 -12.14
N GLY A 482 -45.52 6.07 -12.38
CA GLY A 482 -45.67 4.93 -13.28
C GLY A 482 -45.50 5.28 -14.76
N GLY A 483 -44.59 6.24 -15.06
CA GLY A 483 -44.20 6.60 -16.43
C GLY A 483 -43.88 5.38 -17.30
N ARG A 484 -44.08 5.46 -18.62
CA ARG A 484 -43.84 4.33 -19.56
C ARG A 484 -42.56 4.49 -20.40
N GLY A 485 -41.64 5.36 -20.00
CA GLY A 485 -40.48 5.71 -20.80
C GLY A 485 -39.20 4.92 -20.50
N LEU A 486 -38.08 5.58 -20.80
CA LEU A 486 -36.72 5.02 -20.84
C LEU A 486 -36.29 4.31 -19.55
N VAL A 487 -36.76 4.74 -18.37
CA VAL A 487 -36.37 4.09 -17.11
C VAL A 487 -36.94 2.67 -17.05
N ASN A 488 -38.18 2.47 -17.48
CA ASN A 488 -38.81 1.16 -17.43
C ASN A 488 -38.34 0.21 -18.54
N GLU A 489 -37.86 0.74 -19.67
CA GLU A 489 -37.35 -0.06 -20.79
C GLU A 489 -35.85 -0.36 -20.71
N ILE A 490 -35.04 0.56 -20.18
CA ILE A 490 -33.57 0.44 -20.20
C ILE A 490 -33.02 0.08 -18.83
N ILE A 491 -33.45 0.78 -17.77
CA ILE A 491 -32.98 0.51 -16.40
C ILE A 491 -33.71 -0.70 -15.84
N CYS A 492 -35.01 -0.83 -16.15
CA CYS A 492 -35.91 -1.91 -15.75
C CYS A 492 -35.83 -2.21 -14.24
N PRO A 493 -36.02 -1.22 -13.35
CA PRO A 493 -35.98 -1.49 -11.92
C PRO A 493 -37.03 -2.56 -11.56
N SER A 494 -36.61 -3.60 -10.83
CA SER A 494 -37.56 -4.57 -10.31
C SER A 494 -38.50 -3.89 -9.32
N ARG A 495 -39.79 -4.23 -9.37
CA ARG A 495 -40.81 -3.78 -8.42
C ARG A 495 -40.58 -4.35 -7.02
N ASP A 496 -39.74 -5.37 -6.90
CA ASP A 496 -39.40 -5.96 -5.61
C ASP A 496 -38.71 -4.92 -4.72
N LYS A 497 -39.19 -4.77 -3.49
CA LYS A 497 -38.50 -4.01 -2.45
C LYS A 497 -37.64 -4.95 -1.65
N VAL A 498 -36.33 -4.71 -1.62
CA VAL A 498 -35.42 -5.49 -0.77
C VAL A 498 -35.11 -4.71 0.49
N ASP A 499 -35.47 -5.27 1.64
CA ASP A 499 -35.20 -4.67 2.94
C ASP A 499 -33.72 -4.87 3.32
N LEU A 500 -32.87 -3.87 3.06
CA LEU A 500 -31.43 -3.86 3.36
C LEU A 500 -31.13 -3.68 4.86
N LYS A 501 -31.90 -4.36 5.72
CA LYS A 501 -31.67 -4.37 7.16
C LYS A 501 -30.61 -5.38 7.53
N PHE A 502 -29.62 -4.91 8.28
CA PHE A 502 -28.72 -5.79 9.00
C PHE A 502 -29.48 -6.51 10.12
N PRO A 503 -29.19 -7.78 10.39
CA PRO A 503 -29.68 -8.46 11.57
C PRO A 503 -29.38 -7.64 12.83
N LYS A 504 -30.40 -7.40 13.67
CA LYS A 504 -30.30 -6.54 14.87
C LYS A 504 -29.10 -6.90 15.76
N GLN A 505 -28.83 -8.19 15.93
CA GLN A 505 -27.69 -8.70 16.70
C GLN A 505 -26.34 -8.20 16.17
N LEU A 506 -26.18 -8.12 14.84
CA LEU A 506 -24.97 -7.58 14.22
C LEU A 506 -24.91 -6.07 14.34
N GLU A 507 -26.04 -5.37 14.23
CA GLU A 507 -26.08 -3.92 14.44
C GLU A 507 -25.70 -3.54 15.88
N ASP A 508 -26.24 -4.26 16.86
CA ASP A 508 -25.94 -4.03 18.27
C ASP A 508 -24.46 -4.33 18.56
N ALA A 509 -23.91 -5.41 18.00
CA ALA A 509 -22.48 -5.70 18.09
C ALA A 509 -21.62 -4.57 17.50
N LEU A 510 -21.93 -4.10 16.29
CA LEU A 510 -21.20 -2.99 15.66
C LEU A 510 -21.26 -1.70 16.49
N LYS A 511 -22.41 -1.39 17.11
CA LYS A 511 -22.55 -0.25 18.02
C LYS A 511 -21.67 -0.38 19.26
N CYS A 512 -21.58 -1.58 19.85
CA CYS A 512 -20.70 -1.84 21.00
C CYS A 512 -19.23 -1.56 20.70
N TYR A 513 -18.79 -1.74 19.44
CA TYR A 513 -17.44 -1.41 18.99
C TYR A 513 -17.26 0.07 18.60
N GLY A 514 -18.28 0.92 18.80
CA GLY A 514 -18.22 2.35 18.48
C GLY A 514 -18.43 2.67 17.00
N TYR A 515 -18.84 1.71 16.18
CA TYR A 515 -19.20 1.98 14.79
C TYR A 515 -20.62 2.54 14.72
N GLN A 516 -20.75 3.86 14.54
CA GLN A 516 -22.03 4.51 14.28
C GLN A 516 -22.34 4.50 12.78
N ALA A 517 -23.50 3.92 12.44
CA ALA A 517 -24.02 3.73 11.08
C ALA A 517 -24.03 5.01 10.25
#